data_AF-A0A285ICH7-F1
#
_entry.id   AF-A0A285ICH7-F1
#
_cell.length_a   1.000
_cell.length_b   1.000
_cell.length_c   1.000
_cell.angle_alpha   90.00
_cell.angle_beta   90.00
_cell.angle_gamma   90.00
#
_symmetry.space_group_name_H-M   'P 1'
#
loop_
_entity.id
_entity.type
_entity.pdbx_description
1 polymer ?
#
loop_
_entity_poly.entity_id
_entity_poly.type
_entity_poly.pdbx_seq_one_letter_code
_entity_poly.pdbx_strand_id
1 'polypeptide(L)'
;MDNPVIILHGWSDNSRSFTAVSRFIKQLPNKKTVHLHLGDWLSMHDDVTYTDLATAMQRAWHEMGLPTDDRSIDIVVHSTGALVARQWLTQFYSASHNPVKRFVMMAPANFGSHLAHKGRSFFGRAIKGWGQPGFQTGTQILKGLELASPYSQQLAFQDLFGAESWYGAGKILATVMIGNTGYSGVSAIANEPGSDGTVRISGANLNCSRIELALDEQQCVLPGSLRYSQSKGDIALAIMDKENHSTLVFKDKGPRNPLTETILAKALQVEDTDYQSVGDSFGWQQQIISLDPGAAERSPQRSQVVCQLTDHLANSVQDYFVEFYRTGKKDEKFEQQLYQQFLCGVHAYSDNAAYRTLYFNLATLTEMRQRYQLDKLYLSFNAEPHYKPPRQPVGYASVAATDTAGLKLEPDNIDWVFVPHQTVLLQVVMQRSIDASVFKLRR
;
A
#
# COMPACT_ATOMS: atom_id res chain seq x y z
N MET A 1 -2.59 -34.55 -2.18
CA MET A 1 -2.15 -34.09 -3.52
C MET A 1 -1.62 -32.69 -3.36
N ASP A 2 -0.54 -32.33 -4.06
CA ASP A 2 0.00 -30.98 -3.99
C ASP A 2 -0.95 -29.98 -4.66
N ASN A 3 -1.21 -28.86 -3.97
CA ASN A 3 -2.12 -27.81 -4.42
C ASN A 3 -1.72 -27.28 -5.82
N PRO A 4 -2.67 -27.16 -6.79
CA PRO A 4 -2.48 -26.44 -8.05
C PRO A 4 -1.95 -25.02 -7.81
N VAL A 5 -1.09 -24.56 -8.71
CA VAL A 5 -0.49 -23.22 -8.63
C VAL A 5 -1.11 -22.34 -9.71
N ILE A 6 -1.71 -21.23 -9.29
CA ILE A 6 -2.30 -20.23 -10.19
C ILE A 6 -1.38 -19.01 -10.23
N ILE A 7 -1.00 -18.57 -11.42
CA ILE A 7 -0.15 -17.39 -11.61
C ILE A 7 -0.96 -16.27 -12.27
N LEU A 8 -1.03 -15.09 -11.66
CA LEU A 8 -1.69 -13.91 -12.22
C LEU A 8 -0.68 -12.80 -12.53
N HIS A 9 -0.74 -12.27 -13.75
CA HIS A 9 0.12 -11.17 -14.20
C HIS A 9 -0.33 -9.80 -13.67
N GLY A 10 0.54 -8.79 -13.81
CA GLY A 10 0.27 -7.39 -13.48
C GLY A 10 -0.36 -6.57 -14.62
N TRP A 11 -0.59 -5.28 -14.39
CA TRP A 11 -1.15 -4.38 -15.41
C TRP A 11 -0.27 -4.32 -16.66
N SER A 12 -0.95 -4.28 -17.82
CA SER A 12 -0.33 -4.12 -19.13
C SER A 12 0.67 -5.25 -19.52
N ASP A 13 0.47 -6.44 -18.95
CA ASP A 13 1.23 -7.67 -19.19
C ASP A 13 0.29 -8.84 -19.60
N ASN A 14 0.84 -10.04 -19.80
CA ASN A 14 0.10 -11.28 -20.03
C ASN A 14 0.88 -12.50 -19.51
N SER A 15 0.22 -13.66 -19.52
CA SER A 15 0.72 -14.97 -19.07
C SER A 15 2.10 -15.34 -19.62
N ARG A 16 2.44 -14.98 -20.86
CA ARG A 16 3.70 -15.38 -21.52
C ARG A 16 4.92 -14.88 -20.76
N SER A 17 4.82 -13.72 -20.13
CA SER A 17 5.86 -13.12 -19.29
C SER A 17 6.24 -13.96 -18.08
N PHE A 18 5.39 -14.89 -17.65
CA PHE A 18 5.60 -15.73 -16.46
C PHE A 18 6.12 -17.13 -16.79
N THR A 19 6.50 -17.39 -18.05
CA THR A 19 7.00 -18.70 -18.49
C THR A 19 8.26 -19.13 -17.71
N ALA A 20 9.16 -18.19 -17.38
CA ALA A 20 10.37 -18.48 -16.62
C ALA A 20 10.06 -18.88 -15.17
N VAL A 21 9.21 -18.11 -14.48
CA VAL A 21 8.72 -18.42 -13.14
C VAL A 21 7.96 -19.75 -13.13
N SER A 22 7.09 -19.98 -14.11
CA SER A 22 6.34 -21.23 -14.26
C SER A 22 7.27 -22.44 -14.43
N ARG A 23 8.31 -22.32 -15.27
CA ARG A 23 9.31 -23.38 -15.46
C ARG A 23 10.07 -23.68 -14.17
N PHE A 24 10.46 -22.64 -13.44
CA PHE A 24 11.12 -22.79 -12.14
C PHE A 24 10.21 -23.52 -11.13
N ILE A 25 8.95 -23.10 -11.00
CA ILE A 25 7.99 -23.74 -10.09
C ILE A 25 7.80 -25.22 -10.45
N LYS A 26 7.66 -25.55 -11.74
CA LYS A 26 7.55 -26.95 -12.20
C LYS A 26 8.78 -27.80 -11.91
N GLN A 27 9.94 -27.22 -11.62
CA GLN A 27 11.14 -27.96 -11.26
C GLN A 27 11.21 -28.26 -9.75
N LEU A 28 10.41 -27.59 -8.92
CA LEU A 28 10.38 -27.82 -7.48
C LEU A 28 9.88 -29.26 -7.20
N PRO A 29 10.54 -30.03 -6.31
CA PRO A 29 10.21 -31.43 -6.08
C PRO A 29 8.72 -31.72 -5.84
N ASN A 30 8.05 -30.88 -5.06
CA ASN A 30 6.63 -31.03 -4.68
C ASN A 30 5.67 -30.29 -5.63
N LYS A 31 6.15 -29.76 -6.76
CA LYS A 31 5.32 -29.03 -7.75
C LYS A 31 5.47 -29.57 -9.17
N LYS A 32 6.25 -30.65 -9.35
CA LYS A 32 6.52 -31.27 -10.66
C LYS A 32 5.27 -31.79 -11.38
N THR A 33 4.30 -32.31 -10.63
CA THR A 33 3.06 -32.91 -11.15
C THR A 33 1.85 -32.00 -11.02
N VAL A 34 2.06 -30.78 -10.54
CA VAL A 34 0.99 -29.85 -10.21
C VAL A 34 0.52 -29.12 -11.46
N HIS A 35 -0.81 -29.00 -11.62
CA HIS A 35 -1.40 -28.18 -12.67
C HIS A 35 -1.08 -26.71 -12.40
N LEU A 36 -0.37 -26.09 -13.35
CA LEU A 36 -0.01 -24.68 -13.31
C LEU A 36 -0.83 -23.92 -14.33
N HIS A 37 -1.63 -22.97 -13.86
CA HIS A 37 -2.51 -22.15 -14.68
C HIS A 37 -1.96 -20.72 -14.73
N LEU A 38 -1.90 -20.15 -15.93
CA LEU A 38 -1.56 -18.74 -16.11
C LEU A 38 -2.85 -17.99 -16.41
N GLY A 39 -3.28 -17.11 -15.52
CA GLY A 39 -4.46 -16.29 -15.70
C GLY A 39 -4.14 -15.09 -16.58
N ASP A 40 -4.93 -14.88 -17.63
CA ASP A 40 -4.90 -13.69 -18.48
C ASP A 40 -6.12 -12.82 -18.21
N TRP A 41 -5.93 -11.51 -18.10
CA TRP A 41 -7.03 -10.56 -17.87
C TRP A 41 -6.81 -9.22 -18.58
N LEU A 42 -7.93 -8.55 -18.92
CA LEU A 42 -7.94 -7.31 -19.68
C LEU A 42 -7.54 -6.13 -18.80
N SER A 43 -6.25 -5.79 -18.82
CA SER A 43 -5.68 -4.76 -17.95
C SER A 43 -5.69 -3.35 -18.54
N MET A 44 -5.83 -3.20 -19.85
CA MET A 44 -5.73 -1.90 -20.55
C MET A 44 -7.07 -1.38 -21.07
N HIS A 45 -8.18 -2.09 -20.81
CA HIS A 45 -9.49 -1.61 -21.23
C HIS A 45 -10.02 -0.57 -20.23
N ASP A 46 -10.34 0.63 -20.70
CA ASP A 46 -10.55 1.78 -19.82
C ASP A 46 -11.71 1.61 -18.85
N ASP A 47 -12.78 0.92 -19.25
CA ASP A 47 -13.99 0.69 -18.45
C ASP A 47 -13.92 -0.52 -17.52
N VAL A 48 -12.92 -1.40 -17.66
CA VAL A 48 -12.84 -2.63 -16.86
C VAL A 48 -12.42 -2.31 -15.42
N THR A 49 -13.26 -2.65 -14.46
CA THR A 49 -13.03 -2.44 -13.02
C THR A 49 -12.46 -3.68 -12.34
N TYR A 50 -11.95 -3.53 -11.11
CA TYR A 50 -11.53 -4.67 -10.29
C TYR A 50 -12.68 -5.64 -9.97
N THR A 51 -13.89 -5.15 -9.77
CA THR A 51 -15.09 -5.98 -9.53
C THR A 51 -15.47 -6.79 -10.78
N ASP A 52 -15.30 -6.21 -11.98
CA ASP A 52 -15.51 -6.94 -13.23
C ASP A 52 -14.47 -8.05 -13.39
N LEU A 53 -13.19 -7.74 -13.10
CA LEU A 53 -12.10 -8.71 -13.14
C LEU A 53 -12.30 -9.85 -12.14
N ALA A 54 -12.71 -9.56 -10.91
CA ALA A 54 -13.01 -10.58 -9.91
C ALA A 54 -14.17 -11.48 -10.37
N THR A 55 -15.22 -10.90 -10.95
CA THR A 55 -16.38 -11.65 -11.47
C THR A 55 -15.97 -12.54 -12.65
N ALA A 56 -15.16 -12.01 -13.56
CA ALA A 56 -14.62 -12.77 -14.69
C ALA A 56 -13.67 -13.89 -14.22
N MET A 57 -12.85 -13.62 -13.21
CA MET A 57 -11.96 -14.62 -12.59
C MET A 57 -12.78 -15.75 -11.96
N GLN A 58 -13.83 -15.45 -11.19
CA GLN A 58 -14.70 -16.48 -10.61
C GLN A 58 -15.36 -17.35 -11.69
N ARG A 59 -15.86 -16.75 -12.77
CA ARG A 59 -16.43 -17.51 -13.89
C ARG A 59 -15.40 -18.43 -14.55
N ALA A 60 -14.24 -17.89 -14.90
CA ALA A 60 -13.15 -18.67 -15.52
C ALA A 60 -12.66 -19.79 -14.59
N TRP A 61 -12.64 -19.56 -13.27
CA TRP A 61 -12.28 -20.55 -12.26
C TRP A 61 -13.19 -21.78 -12.31
N HIS A 62 -14.51 -21.53 -12.35
CA HIS A 62 -15.51 -22.60 -12.43
C HIS A 62 -15.53 -23.30 -13.79
N GLU A 63 -15.41 -22.56 -14.90
CA GLU A 63 -15.36 -23.14 -16.25
C GLU A 63 -14.18 -24.09 -16.42
N MET A 64 -13.05 -23.78 -15.78
CA MET A 64 -11.85 -24.63 -15.76
C MET A 64 -11.92 -25.78 -14.75
N GLY A 65 -12.96 -25.84 -13.90
CA GLY A 65 -13.09 -26.85 -12.85
C GLY A 65 -11.98 -26.77 -11.79
N LEU A 66 -11.47 -25.57 -11.50
CA LEU A 66 -10.43 -25.38 -10.49
C LEU A 66 -10.99 -25.62 -9.07
N PRO A 67 -10.17 -26.14 -8.13
CA PRO A 67 -10.63 -26.41 -6.78
C PRO A 67 -11.19 -25.18 -6.07
N THR A 68 -12.24 -25.38 -5.28
CA THR A 68 -12.88 -24.34 -4.45
C THR A 68 -12.94 -24.73 -2.98
N ASP A 69 -12.54 -25.96 -2.63
CA ASP A 69 -12.42 -26.43 -1.25
C ASP A 69 -11.40 -25.60 -0.48
N ASP A 70 -11.57 -25.50 0.84
CA ASP A 70 -10.71 -24.69 1.67
C ASP A 70 -9.24 -25.07 1.53
N ARG A 71 -8.40 -24.05 1.30
CA ARG A 71 -6.94 -24.17 1.28
C ARG A 71 -6.43 -25.25 0.31
N SER A 72 -7.14 -25.44 -0.80
CA SER A 72 -6.86 -26.44 -1.83
C SER A 72 -5.95 -25.97 -2.96
N ILE A 73 -5.60 -24.68 -3.02
CA ILE A 73 -4.77 -24.09 -4.09
C ILE A 73 -3.67 -23.16 -3.56
N ASP A 74 -2.66 -22.88 -4.38
CA ASP A 74 -1.63 -21.87 -4.11
C ASP A 74 -1.66 -20.79 -5.23
N ILE A 75 -1.52 -19.51 -4.87
CA ILE A 75 -1.49 -18.40 -5.85
C ILE A 75 -0.15 -17.68 -5.81
N VAL A 76 0.41 -17.42 -6.99
CA VAL A 76 1.51 -16.49 -7.22
C VAL A 76 0.99 -15.30 -8.03
N VAL A 77 1.19 -14.08 -7.56
CA VAL A 77 0.75 -12.87 -8.26
C VAL A 77 1.89 -11.92 -8.47
N HIS A 78 1.79 -11.09 -9.51
CA HIS A 78 2.71 -9.97 -9.72
C HIS A 78 1.98 -8.64 -9.77
N SER A 79 2.56 -7.61 -9.15
CA SER A 79 2.09 -6.23 -9.28
C SER A 79 0.59 -6.11 -9.04
N THR A 80 -0.17 -5.58 -10.02
CA THR A 80 -1.63 -5.43 -9.95
C THR A 80 -2.40 -6.74 -9.74
N GLY A 81 -1.83 -7.89 -10.11
CA GLY A 81 -2.46 -9.19 -9.90
C GLY A 81 -2.79 -9.47 -8.43
N ALA A 82 -2.06 -8.86 -7.49
CA ALA A 82 -2.38 -8.94 -6.06
C ALA A 82 -3.71 -8.26 -5.71
N LEU A 83 -3.98 -7.08 -6.28
CA LEU A 83 -5.25 -6.38 -6.09
C LEU A 83 -6.42 -7.16 -6.70
N VAL A 84 -6.21 -7.80 -7.87
CA VAL A 84 -7.22 -8.65 -8.51
C VAL A 84 -7.54 -9.88 -7.66
N ALA A 85 -6.52 -10.58 -7.17
CA ALA A 85 -6.70 -11.76 -6.32
C ALA A 85 -7.37 -11.41 -4.98
N ARG A 86 -6.96 -10.31 -4.33
CA ARG A 86 -7.55 -9.82 -3.08
C ARG A 86 -9.01 -9.39 -3.27
N GLN A 87 -9.33 -8.70 -4.36
CA GLN A 87 -10.73 -8.37 -4.71
C GLN A 87 -11.56 -9.64 -4.91
N TRP A 88 -11.03 -10.61 -5.65
CA TRP A 88 -11.71 -11.89 -5.87
C TRP A 88 -11.99 -12.64 -4.57
N LEU A 89 -10.99 -12.73 -3.68
CA LEU A 89 -11.14 -13.33 -2.36
C LEU A 89 -12.21 -12.64 -1.52
N THR A 90 -12.12 -11.32 -1.35
CA THR A 90 -13.04 -10.55 -0.51
C THR A 90 -14.46 -10.44 -1.08
N GLN A 91 -14.62 -10.63 -2.39
CA GLN A 91 -15.93 -10.58 -3.06
C GLN A 91 -16.67 -11.92 -3.06
N PHE A 92 -15.96 -13.05 -3.17
CA PHE A 92 -16.58 -14.38 -3.37
C PHE A 92 -16.35 -15.37 -2.23
N TYR A 93 -15.46 -15.07 -1.29
CA TYR A 93 -15.07 -15.96 -0.21
C TYR A 93 -15.10 -15.24 1.14
N SER A 94 -14.79 -15.99 2.20
CA SER A 94 -14.61 -15.46 3.55
C SER A 94 -13.25 -15.86 4.11
N ALA A 95 -12.81 -15.18 5.17
CA ALA A 95 -11.57 -15.53 5.85
C ALA A 95 -11.60 -16.96 6.44
N SER A 96 -12.78 -17.50 6.74
CA SER A 96 -12.95 -18.89 7.21
C SER A 96 -13.06 -19.90 6.09
N HIS A 97 -13.62 -19.52 4.94
CA HIS A 97 -13.84 -20.43 3.80
C HIS A 97 -13.32 -19.80 2.52
N ASN A 98 -12.14 -20.23 2.08
CA ASN A 98 -11.49 -19.78 0.85
C ASN A 98 -10.48 -20.83 0.34
N PRO A 99 -10.28 -20.92 -0.98
CA PRO A 99 -9.48 -22.00 -1.55
C PRO A 99 -7.98 -21.79 -1.42
N VAL A 100 -7.51 -20.64 -0.96
CA VAL A 100 -6.09 -20.27 -1.00
C VAL A 100 -5.36 -20.73 0.25
N LYS A 101 -4.38 -21.62 0.09
CA LYS A 101 -3.46 -21.99 1.17
C LYS A 101 -2.26 -21.06 1.21
N ARG A 102 -1.53 -20.93 0.09
CA ARG A 102 -0.34 -20.07 0.00
C ARG A 102 -0.57 -18.95 -0.98
N PHE A 103 -0.15 -17.75 -0.60
CA PHE A 103 -0.30 -16.56 -1.41
C PHE A 103 1.02 -15.82 -1.50
N VAL A 104 1.74 -16.02 -2.62
CA VAL A 104 3.03 -15.38 -2.87
C VAL A 104 2.82 -14.16 -3.77
N MET A 105 3.14 -12.98 -3.26
CA MET A 105 3.00 -11.73 -3.98
C MET A 105 4.37 -11.20 -4.39
N MET A 106 4.61 -11.11 -5.70
CA MET A 106 5.86 -10.60 -6.26
C MET A 106 5.67 -9.15 -6.70
N ALA A 107 6.34 -8.23 -6.02
CA ALA A 107 6.22 -6.79 -6.19
C ALA A 107 4.78 -6.27 -6.26
N PRO A 108 3.89 -6.63 -5.31
CA PRO A 108 2.48 -6.24 -5.38
C PRO A 108 2.29 -4.74 -5.17
N ALA A 109 1.35 -4.11 -5.88
CA ALA A 109 1.01 -2.69 -5.70
C ALA A 109 -0.14 -2.52 -4.67
N ASN A 110 0.03 -3.08 -3.47
CA ASN A 110 -1.05 -3.19 -2.47
C ASN A 110 -1.60 -1.85 -1.99
N PHE A 111 -0.76 -0.81 -1.92
CA PHE A 111 -1.13 0.58 -1.61
C PHE A 111 -0.71 1.53 -2.74
N GLY A 112 -0.79 1.03 -3.97
CA GLY A 112 -0.53 1.78 -5.20
C GLY A 112 0.93 1.84 -5.65
N SER A 113 1.14 2.54 -6.75
CA SER A 113 2.42 2.75 -7.44
C SER A 113 2.59 4.23 -7.77
N HIS A 114 3.79 4.76 -7.53
CA HIS A 114 4.14 6.15 -7.88
C HIS A 114 4.23 6.38 -9.40
N LEU A 115 4.09 5.35 -10.22
CA LEU A 115 4.02 5.48 -11.68
C LEU A 115 2.59 5.60 -12.21
N ALA A 116 1.58 5.09 -11.49
CA ALA A 116 0.20 4.97 -11.96
C ALA A 116 -0.44 6.28 -12.46
N HIS A 117 -0.03 7.43 -11.92
CA HIS A 117 -0.53 8.75 -12.31
C HIS A 117 0.31 9.44 -13.41
N LYS A 118 1.47 8.89 -13.79
CA LYS A 118 2.34 9.53 -14.80
C LYS A 118 1.64 9.43 -16.15
N GLY A 119 1.51 10.54 -16.88
CA GLY A 119 0.70 10.58 -18.10
C GLY A 119 1.07 9.54 -19.17
N ARG A 120 0.14 9.29 -20.11
CA ARG A 120 0.27 8.27 -21.17
C ARG A 120 1.60 8.32 -21.94
N SER A 121 2.14 9.52 -22.15
CA SER A 121 3.44 9.73 -22.80
C SER A 121 4.62 9.21 -21.97
N PHE A 122 4.57 9.33 -20.64
CA PHE A 122 5.57 8.77 -19.73
C PHE A 122 5.55 7.24 -19.77
N PHE A 123 4.36 6.63 -19.68
CA PHE A 123 4.22 5.17 -19.81
C PHE A 123 4.74 4.67 -21.16
N GLY A 124 4.32 5.31 -22.26
CA GLY A 124 4.75 4.98 -23.61
C GLY A 124 6.26 5.13 -23.82
N ARG A 125 6.91 6.07 -23.13
CA ARG A 125 8.34 6.37 -23.32
C ARG A 125 9.27 5.62 -22.36
N ALA A 126 8.93 5.59 -21.07
CA ALA A 126 9.80 5.10 -20.00
C ALA A 126 9.57 3.61 -19.68
N ILE A 127 8.37 3.10 -19.95
CA ILE A 127 7.98 1.72 -19.59
C ILE A 127 7.77 0.84 -20.84
N LYS A 128 7.16 1.37 -21.91
CA LYS A 128 6.75 0.57 -23.08
C LYS A 128 7.62 0.71 -24.33
N GLY A 129 8.32 1.83 -24.50
CA GLY A 129 9.09 2.13 -25.71
C GLY A 129 8.21 2.32 -26.95
N TRP A 130 7.87 3.58 -27.27
CA TRP A 130 7.13 4.06 -28.44
C TRP A 130 5.74 3.42 -28.69
N GLY A 131 4.67 4.21 -28.49
CA GLY A 131 3.29 3.81 -28.79
C GLY A 131 2.42 5.00 -29.23
N GLN A 132 1.56 4.77 -30.23
CA GLN A 132 0.81 5.76 -31.01
C GLN A 132 -0.39 6.41 -30.29
N PRO A 133 -0.91 7.56 -30.77
CA PRO A 133 -2.10 8.23 -30.19
C PRO A 133 -3.37 7.36 -30.27
N GLY A 134 -4.22 7.37 -29.23
CA GLY A 134 -5.53 6.71 -29.21
C GLY A 134 -5.64 5.40 -28.40
N PHE A 135 -4.63 5.06 -27.59
CA PHE A 135 -4.58 3.79 -26.84
C PHE A 135 -5.36 3.85 -25.51
N GLN A 136 -6.23 2.86 -25.25
CA GLN A 136 -6.80 2.63 -23.92
C GLN A 136 -5.69 2.22 -22.95
N THR A 137 -5.73 2.72 -21.71
CA THR A 137 -4.67 2.49 -20.73
C THR A 137 -5.15 1.70 -19.52
N GLY A 138 -6.43 1.34 -19.46
CA GLY A 138 -7.03 0.70 -18.30
C GLY A 138 -7.27 1.70 -17.19
N THR A 139 -7.92 2.82 -17.53
CA THR A 139 -8.17 3.96 -16.65
C THR A 139 -8.67 3.55 -15.26
N GLN A 140 -9.68 2.68 -15.15
CA GLN A 140 -10.19 2.24 -13.85
C GLN A 140 -9.15 1.42 -13.05
N ILE A 141 -8.35 0.61 -13.71
CA ILE A 141 -7.26 -0.15 -13.07
C ILE A 141 -6.14 0.78 -12.61
N LEU A 142 -5.75 1.76 -13.44
CA LEU A 142 -4.75 2.76 -13.06
C LEU A 142 -5.21 3.64 -11.89
N LYS A 143 -6.49 3.99 -11.83
CA LYS A 143 -7.10 4.68 -10.68
C LYS A 143 -7.00 3.87 -9.39
N GLY A 144 -7.18 2.55 -9.43
CA GLY A 144 -6.95 1.69 -8.27
C GLY A 144 -5.47 1.55 -7.89
N LEU A 145 -4.56 1.63 -8.85
CA LEU A 145 -3.10 1.61 -8.65
C LEU A 145 -2.52 2.95 -8.23
N GLU A 146 -3.26 4.05 -8.36
CA GLU A 146 -2.77 5.35 -7.95
C GLU A 146 -2.49 5.38 -6.45
N LEU A 147 -1.43 6.08 -6.06
CA LEU A 147 -1.18 6.36 -4.65
C LEU A 147 -2.39 7.08 -4.05
N ALA A 148 -2.72 6.70 -2.81
CA ALA A 148 -3.90 7.18 -2.09
C ALA A 148 -5.25 6.83 -2.75
N SER A 149 -5.29 5.80 -3.62
CA SER A 149 -6.55 5.33 -4.17
C SER A 149 -7.53 4.86 -3.08
N PRO A 150 -8.77 5.39 -3.04
CA PRO A 150 -9.80 4.92 -2.13
C PRO A 150 -10.08 3.41 -2.26
N TYR A 151 -9.89 2.86 -3.46
CA TYR A 151 -10.07 1.44 -3.74
C TYR A 151 -9.09 0.57 -2.92
N SER A 152 -7.79 0.86 -2.98
CA SER A 152 -6.79 0.06 -2.26
C SER A 152 -6.93 0.18 -0.74
N GLN A 153 -7.35 1.37 -0.27
CA GLN A 153 -7.68 1.59 1.14
C GLN A 153 -8.91 0.76 1.57
N GLN A 154 -10.01 0.79 0.81
CA GLN A 154 -11.21 0.00 1.13
C GLN A 154 -10.92 -1.50 1.10
N LEU A 155 -10.14 -1.97 0.13
CA LEU A 155 -9.73 -3.37 0.06
C LEU A 155 -8.93 -3.77 1.31
N ALA A 156 -7.97 -2.94 1.74
CA ALA A 156 -7.24 -3.15 2.99
C ALA A 156 -8.16 -3.17 4.22
N PHE A 157 -9.22 -2.34 4.26
CA PHE A 157 -10.20 -2.40 5.34
C PHE A 157 -10.98 -3.71 5.38
N GLN A 158 -11.16 -4.38 4.24
CA GLN A 158 -11.87 -5.66 4.17
C GLN A 158 -10.99 -6.82 4.63
N ASP A 159 -9.74 -6.91 4.17
CA ASP A 159 -8.88 -8.08 4.44
C ASP A 159 -7.86 -7.91 5.55
N LEU A 160 -7.36 -6.69 5.80
CA LEU A 160 -6.37 -6.41 6.85
C LEU A 160 -6.99 -5.88 8.15
N PHE A 161 -8.10 -5.14 8.05
CA PHE A 161 -8.79 -4.57 9.22
C PHE A 161 -10.22 -5.09 9.42
N GLY A 162 -10.62 -6.10 8.64
CA GLY A 162 -11.92 -6.76 8.73
C GLY A 162 -12.13 -7.45 10.09
N ALA A 163 -13.34 -7.96 10.34
CA ALA A 163 -13.67 -8.61 11.61
C ALA A 163 -12.80 -9.87 11.86
N GLU A 164 -12.65 -10.70 10.82
CA GLU A 164 -11.84 -11.92 10.83
C GLU A 164 -10.45 -11.69 10.22
N SER A 165 -9.45 -12.47 10.65
CA SER A 165 -8.12 -12.48 10.03
C SER A 165 -8.12 -13.38 8.79
N TRP A 166 -7.73 -12.82 7.64
CA TRP A 166 -7.53 -13.56 6.39
C TRP A 166 -6.19 -14.28 6.31
N TYR A 167 -5.20 -13.83 7.09
CA TYR A 167 -3.81 -14.27 6.99
C TYR A 167 -3.31 -14.89 8.30
N GLY A 168 -2.37 -15.83 8.21
CA GLY A 168 -1.76 -16.52 9.35
C GLY A 168 -1.99 -18.04 9.36
N ALA A 169 -1.55 -18.71 10.42
CA ALA A 169 -1.72 -20.15 10.59
C ALA A 169 -3.20 -20.56 10.55
N GLY A 170 -3.51 -21.63 9.80
CA GLY A 170 -4.88 -22.10 9.56
C GLY A 170 -5.66 -21.25 8.56
N LYS A 171 -5.05 -20.17 8.03
CA LYS A 171 -5.63 -19.22 7.07
C LYS A 171 -4.76 -19.17 5.80
N ILE A 172 -4.75 -18.04 5.10
CA ILE A 172 -3.87 -17.80 3.95
C ILE A 172 -2.45 -17.54 4.47
N LEU A 173 -1.50 -18.35 4.00
CA LEU A 173 -0.07 -18.21 4.28
C LEU A 173 0.54 -17.24 3.26
N ALA A 174 0.56 -15.94 3.60
CA ALA A 174 0.94 -14.87 2.69
C ALA A 174 2.41 -14.45 2.81
N THR A 175 3.11 -14.40 1.68
CA THR A 175 4.48 -13.88 1.57
C THR A 175 4.56 -12.83 0.48
N VAL A 176 4.93 -11.60 0.86
CA VAL A 176 5.24 -10.49 -0.03
C VAL A 176 6.73 -10.48 -0.33
N MET A 177 7.10 -10.51 -1.60
CA MET A 177 8.46 -10.33 -2.10
C MET A 177 8.54 -9.01 -2.86
N ILE A 178 9.52 -8.16 -2.61
CA ILE A 178 9.65 -6.85 -3.28
C ILE A 178 11.12 -6.50 -3.50
N GLY A 179 11.47 -5.96 -4.67
CA GLY A 179 12.81 -5.47 -4.94
C GLY A 179 13.10 -4.14 -4.21
N ASN A 180 14.38 -3.79 -4.09
CA ASN A 180 14.81 -2.51 -3.52
C ASN A 180 15.62 -1.65 -4.49
N THR A 181 15.75 -2.10 -5.74
CA THR A 181 16.60 -1.49 -6.75
C THR A 181 15.75 -1.06 -7.93
N GLY A 182 15.95 0.18 -8.39
CA GLY A 182 15.25 0.70 -9.56
C GLY A 182 15.80 0.18 -10.89
N TYR A 183 15.18 0.60 -11.99
CA TYR A 183 15.64 0.31 -13.34
C TYR A 183 16.95 1.05 -13.68
N SER A 184 17.65 0.57 -14.71
CA SER A 184 18.80 1.26 -15.31
C SER A 184 18.44 1.87 -16.67
N GLY A 185 19.36 2.65 -17.26
CA GLY A 185 19.15 3.29 -18.56
C GLY A 185 18.04 4.34 -18.53
N VAL A 186 17.29 4.47 -19.63
CA VAL A 186 16.23 5.48 -19.77
C VAL A 186 15.10 5.28 -18.76
N SER A 187 14.79 4.03 -18.42
CA SER A 187 13.73 3.69 -17.47
C SER A 187 14.07 4.11 -16.02
N ALA A 188 15.32 4.46 -15.71
CA ALA A 188 15.71 4.98 -14.41
C ALA A 188 14.99 6.30 -14.03
N ILE A 189 14.43 7.03 -15.00
CA ILE A 189 13.58 8.22 -14.75
C ILE A 189 12.30 7.89 -13.95
N ALA A 190 11.92 6.61 -13.89
CA ALA A 190 10.79 6.13 -13.09
C ALA A 190 11.16 5.89 -11.63
N ASN A 191 12.45 5.77 -11.29
CA ASN A 191 12.88 5.31 -9.99
C ASN A 191 12.60 6.32 -8.87
N GLU A 192 12.27 5.79 -7.70
CA GLU A 192 12.18 6.54 -6.45
C GLU A 192 12.93 5.76 -5.35
N PRO A 193 13.68 6.40 -4.45
CA PRO A 193 14.32 5.70 -3.33
C PRO A 193 13.30 4.91 -2.51
N GLY A 194 13.65 3.68 -2.11
CA GLY A 194 12.75 2.78 -1.37
C GLY A 194 11.69 2.11 -2.26
N SER A 195 11.99 1.91 -3.55
CA SER A 195 11.14 1.20 -4.50
C SER A 195 11.94 0.20 -5.35
N ASP A 196 11.25 -0.72 -6.01
CA ASP A 196 11.80 -1.62 -7.02
C ASP A 196 11.86 -0.99 -8.44
N GLY A 197 11.70 0.34 -8.51
CA GLY A 197 11.54 1.11 -9.74
C GLY A 197 10.09 1.40 -10.12
N THR A 198 9.10 0.63 -9.62
CA THR A 198 7.66 0.82 -9.92
C THR A 198 6.79 0.89 -8.67
N VAL A 199 7.07 0.09 -7.66
CA VAL A 199 6.30 0.04 -6.41
C VAL A 199 7.22 0.31 -5.23
N ARG A 200 6.80 1.19 -4.33
CA ARG A 200 7.49 1.44 -3.06
C ARG A 200 7.46 0.18 -2.20
N ILE A 201 8.52 -0.10 -1.45
CA ILE A 201 8.54 -1.22 -0.49
C ILE A 201 7.39 -1.06 0.52
N SER A 202 7.18 0.16 1.02
CA SER A 202 6.04 0.50 1.89
C SER A 202 4.67 0.34 1.23
N GLY A 203 4.60 0.50 -0.10
CA GLY A 203 3.37 0.30 -0.88
C GLY A 203 3.08 -1.17 -1.21
N ALA A 204 4.10 -2.02 -1.18
CA ALA A 204 3.96 -3.46 -1.40
C ALA A 204 3.64 -4.23 -0.11
N ASN A 205 4.26 -3.84 1.00
CA ASN A 205 4.10 -4.50 2.29
C ASN A 205 2.65 -4.41 2.78
N LEU A 206 2.03 -5.55 3.11
CA LEU A 206 0.68 -5.61 3.69
C LEU A 206 0.65 -5.38 5.19
N ASN A 207 1.78 -5.52 5.89
CA ASN A 207 1.86 -5.14 7.29
C ASN A 207 1.77 -3.62 7.37
N CYS A 208 0.65 -3.14 7.89
CA CYS A 208 0.31 -1.72 7.90
C CYS A 208 -0.46 -1.36 9.16
N SER A 209 -0.54 -0.07 9.44
CA SER A 209 -1.28 0.46 10.59
C SER A 209 -2.42 1.34 10.15
N ARG A 210 -3.41 1.52 11.02
CA ARG A 210 -4.51 2.46 10.85
C ARG A 210 -4.58 3.37 12.06
N ILE A 211 -4.69 4.68 11.80
CA ILE A 211 -4.92 5.72 12.80
C ILE A 211 -6.21 6.43 12.43
N GLU A 212 -7.13 6.53 13.38
CA GLU A 212 -8.39 7.25 13.22
C GLU A 212 -8.46 8.32 14.31
N LEU A 213 -8.92 9.52 13.95
CA LEU A 213 -9.16 10.58 14.93
C LEU A 213 -10.21 11.58 14.42
N ALA A 214 -10.85 12.25 15.35
CA ALA A 214 -11.74 13.37 15.07
C ALA A 214 -11.22 14.63 15.74
N LEU A 215 -11.36 15.76 15.06
CA LEU A 215 -10.91 17.07 15.51
C LEU A 215 -12.11 17.96 15.84
N ASP A 216 -12.03 18.70 16.93
CA ASP A 216 -13.03 19.73 17.27
C ASP A 216 -12.85 21.02 16.43
N GLU A 217 -13.64 22.04 16.73
CA GLU A 217 -13.57 23.35 16.06
C GLU A 217 -12.25 24.08 16.31
N GLN A 218 -11.50 23.71 17.35
CA GLN A 218 -10.17 24.25 17.64
C GLN A 218 -9.05 23.36 17.09
N GLN A 219 -9.41 22.38 16.26
CA GLN A 219 -8.52 21.36 15.71
C GLN A 219 -7.83 20.51 16.77
N CYS A 220 -8.34 20.45 17.99
CA CYS A 220 -7.85 19.55 19.02
C CYS A 220 -8.44 18.16 18.81
N VAL A 221 -7.67 17.11 19.10
CA VAL A 221 -8.17 15.73 19.07
C VAL A 221 -9.30 15.57 20.09
N LEU A 222 -10.48 15.16 19.63
CA LEU A 222 -11.62 14.89 20.50
C LEU A 222 -11.27 13.75 21.47
N PRO A 223 -11.52 13.92 22.79
CA PRO A 223 -11.26 12.87 23.78
C PRO A 223 -11.90 11.54 23.39
N GLY A 224 -11.09 10.47 23.37
CA GLY A 224 -11.55 9.12 23.01
C GLY A 224 -11.74 8.85 21.51
N SER A 225 -11.47 9.83 20.64
CA SER A 225 -11.57 9.63 19.18
C SER A 225 -10.33 8.99 18.56
N LEU A 226 -9.14 9.19 19.15
CA LEU A 226 -7.89 8.62 18.67
C LEU A 226 -7.88 7.09 18.83
N ARG A 227 -7.80 6.38 17.71
CA ARG A 227 -7.69 4.92 17.66
C ARG A 227 -6.48 4.53 16.83
N TYR A 228 -5.80 3.50 17.28
CA TYR A 228 -4.70 2.86 16.56
C TYR A 228 -4.96 1.37 16.48
N SER A 229 -4.71 0.80 15.31
CA SER A 229 -4.78 -0.64 15.09
C SER A 229 -3.73 -1.08 14.08
N GLN A 230 -3.12 -2.24 14.34
CA GLN A 230 -2.28 -2.95 13.37
C GLN A 230 -3.14 -3.82 12.45
N SER A 231 -2.67 -4.06 11.24
CA SER A 231 -3.24 -5.05 10.33
C SER A 231 -3.26 -6.44 10.99
N LYS A 232 -4.32 -7.20 10.72
CA LYS A 232 -4.50 -8.55 11.28
C LYS A 232 -3.73 -9.60 10.48
N GLY A 233 -3.21 -10.58 11.22
CA GLY A 233 -2.60 -11.79 10.68
C GLY A 233 -1.09 -11.67 10.47
N ASP A 234 -0.45 -12.84 10.38
CA ASP A 234 0.99 -12.93 10.13
C ASP A 234 1.25 -12.95 8.61
N ILE A 235 1.90 -11.91 8.10
CA ILE A 235 2.22 -11.75 6.67
C ILE A 235 3.71 -11.51 6.51
N ALA A 236 4.39 -12.37 5.76
CA ALA A 236 5.83 -12.25 5.58
C ALA A 236 6.20 -11.20 4.54
N LEU A 237 7.28 -10.47 4.78
CA LEU A 237 7.93 -9.56 3.86
C LEU A 237 9.37 -10.00 3.60
N ALA A 238 9.69 -10.24 2.33
CA ALA A 238 11.02 -10.46 1.81
C ALA A 238 11.44 -9.29 0.91
N ILE A 239 12.40 -8.49 1.37
CA ILE A 239 13.03 -7.47 0.53
C ILE A 239 14.17 -8.13 -0.24
N MET A 240 14.04 -8.16 -1.56
CA MET A 240 14.98 -8.83 -2.45
C MET A 240 16.03 -7.83 -2.95
N ASP A 241 17.16 -7.80 -2.26
CA ASP A 241 18.25 -6.86 -2.55
C ASP A 241 18.72 -7.00 -4.02
N LYS A 242 18.95 -5.89 -4.72
CA LYS A 242 19.34 -5.82 -6.14
C LYS A 242 18.26 -6.24 -7.15
N GLU A 243 17.10 -6.68 -6.71
CA GLU A 243 15.97 -6.90 -7.62
C GLU A 243 15.24 -5.60 -7.93
N ASN A 244 14.77 -5.50 -9.18
CA ASN A 244 13.79 -4.51 -9.61
C ASN A 244 12.45 -5.20 -9.92
N HIS A 245 11.45 -4.41 -10.29
CA HIS A 245 10.09 -4.90 -10.56
C HIS A 245 10.00 -6.02 -11.62
N SER A 246 10.96 -6.05 -12.56
CA SER A 246 11.01 -7.01 -13.67
C SER A 246 11.86 -8.24 -13.35
N THR A 247 13.06 -8.05 -12.79
CA THR A 247 13.99 -9.16 -12.50
C THR A 247 13.46 -10.07 -11.41
N LEU A 248 12.67 -9.53 -10.47
CA LEU A 248 11.98 -10.31 -9.43
C LEU A 248 11.10 -11.42 -10.03
N VAL A 249 10.44 -11.15 -11.16
CA VAL A 249 9.61 -12.13 -11.91
C VAL A 249 10.36 -12.76 -13.10
N PHE A 250 11.68 -12.81 -12.99
CA PHE A 250 12.61 -13.54 -13.85
C PHE A 250 12.67 -13.00 -15.28
N LYS A 251 12.23 -11.76 -15.48
CA LYS A 251 12.46 -11.02 -16.73
C LYS A 251 13.89 -10.49 -16.76
N ASP A 252 14.26 -9.84 -17.86
CA ASP A 252 15.54 -9.14 -18.00
C ASP A 252 16.77 -10.01 -17.68
N LYS A 253 16.78 -11.27 -18.15
CA LYS A 253 17.82 -12.28 -17.88
C LYS A 253 17.77 -12.90 -16.47
N GLY A 254 16.62 -12.87 -15.82
CA GLY A 254 16.38 -13.56 -14.56
C GLY A 254 16.73 -12.75 -13.31
N PRO A 255 16.52 -13.35 -12.12
CA PRO A 255 16.87 -12.74 -10.84
C PRO A 255 18.32 -12.28 -10.77
N ARG A 256 18.55 -11.17 -10.07
CA ARG A 256 19.88 -10.66 -9.73
C ARG A 256 20.34 -11.13 -8.36
N ASN A 257 19.40 -11.47 -7.49
CA ASN A 257 19.65 -12.00 -6.18
C ASN A 257 19.50 -13.53 -6.20
N PRO A 258 20.53 -14.30 -5.82
CA PRO A 258 20.44 -15.76 -5.76
C PRO A 258 19.38 -16.27 -4.76
N LEU A 259 18.98 -15.44 -3.78
CA LEU A 259 17.94 -15.79 -2.82
C LEU A 259 16.53 -15.66 -3.38
N THR A 260 16.31 -15.00 -4.52
CA THR A 260 14.97 -14.83 -5.11
C THR A 260 14.31 -16.18 -5.39
N GLU A 261 15.02 -17.07 -6.06
CA GLU A 261 14.54 -18.44 -6.31
C GLU A 261 14.35 -19.22 -5.02
N THR A 262 15.30 -19.08 -4.08
CA THR A 262 15.26 -19.78 -2.78
C THR A 262 14.03 -19.39 -1.95
N ILE A 263 13.76 -18.09 -1.84
CA ILE A 263 12.62 -17.57 -1.05
C ILE A 263 11.31 -17.91 -1.75
N LEU A 264 11.21 -17.78 -3.08
CA LEU A 264 10.01 -18.20 -3.81
C LEU A 264 9.72 -19.70 -3.61
N ALA A 265 10.74 -20.55 -3.69
CA ALA A 265 10.60 -21.98 -3.49
C ALA A 265 10.13 -22.31 -2.06
N LYS A 266 10.70 -21.66 -1.04
CA LYS A 266 10.30 -21.86 0.36
C LYS A 266 8.90 -21.32 0.64
N ALA A 267 8.55 -20.13 0.13
CA ALA A 267 7.23 -19.54 0.27
C ALA A 267 6.11 -20.41 -0.33
N LEU A 268 6.42 -21.22 -1.36
CA LEU A 268 5.50 -22.20 -1.94
C LEU A 268 5.45 -23.54 -1.17
N GLN A 269 6.23 -23.67 -0.10
CA GLN A 269 6.34 -24.88 0.73
C GLN A 269 6.00 -24.65 2.20
N VAL A 270 5.89 -23.39 2.66
CA VAL A 270 5.49 -23.05 4.04
C VAL A 270 4.22 -23.76 4.45
N GLU A 271 4.16 -24.18 5.70
CA GLU A 271 2.99 -24.82 6.32
C GLU A 271 2.51 -23.98 7.51
N ASP A 272 1.40 -24.38 8.13
CA ASP A 272 0.83 -23.66 9.28
C ASP A 272 1.81 -23.49 10.43
N THR A 273 2.69 -24.47 10.62
CA THR A 273 3.76 -24.44 11.64
C THR A 273 4.77 -23.32 11.41
N ASP A 274 5.00 -22.91 10.15
CA ASP A 274 5.89 -21.78 9.83
C ASP A 274 5.22 -20.43 10.15
N TYR A 275 3.88 -20.39 10.21
CA TYR A 275 3.06 -19.21 10.52
C TYR A 275 2.54 -19.18 11.96
N GLN A 276 3.07 -20.04 12.83
CA GLN A 276 2.83 -19.91 14.27
C GLN A 276 3.71 -18.80 14.84
N SER A 277 3.09 -17.78 15.41
CA SER A 277 3.77 -16.73 16.16
C SER A 277 3.95 -17.14 17.62
N VAL A 278 5.16 -16.93 18.16
CA VAL A 278 5.48 -17.17 19.57
C VAL A 278 5.91 -15.83 20.17
N GLY A 279 5.03 -15.23 20.96
CA GLY A 279 5.18 -13.82 21.38
C GLY A 279 5.16 -12.89 20.17
N ASP A 280 6.12 -11.98 20.07
CA ASP A 280 6.25 -11.04 18.95
C ASP A 280 7.07 -11.61 17.77
N SER A 281 7.44 -12.89 17.82
CA SER A 281 8.26 -13.54 16.79
C SER A 281 7.41 -14.37 15.84
N PHE A 282 7.35 -13.93 14.59
CA PHE A 282 6.75 -14.67 13.48
C PHE A 282 7.81 -15.56 12.80
N GLY A 283 7.65 -16.88 12.93
CA GLY A 283 8.66 -17.88 12.53
C GLY A 283 9.12 -17.76 11.08
N TRP A 284 8.21 -17.69 10.11
CA TRP A 284 8.58 -17.58 8.69
C TRP A 284 9.31 -16.27 8.36
N GLN A 285 8.90 -15.14 8.98
CA GLN A 285 9.64 -13.88 8.83
C GLN A 285 11.07 -14.00 9.36
N GLN A 286 11.29 -14.65 10.51
CA GLN A 286 12.64 -14.88 11.04
C GLN A 286 13.49 -15.77 10.12
N GLN A 287 12.89 -16.78 9.48
CA GLN A 287 13.58 -17.59 8.48
C GLN A 287 14.02 -16.75 7.27
N ILE A 288 13.16 -15.85 6.77
CA ILE A 288 13.53 -14.93 5.68
C ILE A 288 14.68 -14.01 6.12
N ILE A 289 14.57 -13.38 7.30
CA ILE A 289 15.62 -12.51 7.84
C ILE A 289 16.93 -13.28 7.99
N SER A 290 16.91 -14.53 8.44
CA SER A 290 18.12 -15.34 8.61
C SER A 290 18.86 -15.63 7.30
N LEU A 291 18.17 -15.63 6.15
CA LEU A 291 18.79 -15.81 4.84
C LEU A 291 19.56 -14.57 4.40
N ASP A 292 19.10 -13.37 4.77
CA ASP A 292 19.76 -12.10 4.49
C ASP A 292 19.46 -11.05 5.57
N PRO A 293 20.18 -11.09 6.70
CA PRO A 293 19.85 -10.27 7.87
C PRO A 293 19.94 -8.75 7.65
N GLY A 294 20.61 -8.31 6.57
CA GLY A 294 20.82 -6.89 6.28
C GLY A 294 19.97 -6.34 5.13
N ALA A 295 19.08 -7.15 4.54
CA ALA A 295 18.35 -6.74 3.33
C ALA A 295 17.49 -5.49 3.58
N ALA A 296 16.85 -5.43 4.75
CA ALA A 296 16.04 -4.28 5.14
C ALA A 296 16.91 -3.03 5.28
N GLU A 297 18.03 -3.11 6.00
CA GLU A 297 18.95 -2.01 6.33
C GLU A 297 19.67 -1.45 5.10
N ARG A 298 20.02 -2.32 4.14
CA ARG A 298 20.61 -1.90 2.85
C ARG A 298 19.61 -1.17 1.97
N SER A 299 18.31 -1.33 2.22
CA SER A 299 17.27 -0.63 1.48
C SER A 299 17.04 0.77 2.05
N PRO A 300 16.76 1.80 1.24
CA PRO A 300 16.42 3.12 1.75
C PRO A 300 15.22 3.04 2.72
N GLN A 301 15.41 3.43 3.97
CA GLN A 301 14.37 3.38 5.01
C GLN A 301 13.31 4.45 4.75
N ARG A 302 12.18 4.03 4.17
CA ARG A 302 11.09 4.92 3.77
C ARG A 302 9.78 4.43 4.36
N SER A 303 8.90 5.35 4.71
CA SER A 303 7.52 5.04 5.11
C SER A 303 6.54 5.88 4.30
N GLN A 304 5.27 5.47 4.27
CA GLN A 304 4.23 6.29 3.69
C GLN A 304 2.99 6.39 4.59
N VAL A 305 2.36 7.55 4.61
CA VAL A 305 1.07 7.79 5.28
C VAL A 305 0.04 8.10 4.20
N VAL A 306 -1.00 7.27 4.10
CA VAL A 306 -2.17 7.52 3.26
C VAL A 306 -3.22 8.21 4.12
N CYS A 307 -3.31 9.53 3.99
CA CYS A 307 -4.26 10.38 4.69
C CYS A 307 -5.59 10.45 3.93
N GLN A 308 -6.71 10.32 4.64
CA GLN A 308 -8.06 10.63 4.17
C GLN A 308 -8.67 11.67 5.10
N LEU A 309 -9.09 12.81 4.55
CA LEU A 309 -9.71 13.90 5.33
C LEU A 309 -11.19 14.07 4.96
N THR A 310 -12.06 13.98 5.96
CA THR A 310 -13.50 14.21 5.83
C THR A 310 -13.98 15.22 6.86
N ASP A 311 -15.13 15.84 6.63
CA ASP A 311 -15.81 16.59 7.68
C ASP A 311 -16.80 15.71 8.47
N HIS A 312 -17.25 16.21 9.62
CA HIS A 312 -18.25 15.53 10.46
C HIS A 312 -19.64 15.34 9.79
N LEU A 313 -19.86 15.91 8.60
CA LEU A 313 -21.04 15.70 7.76
C LEU A 313 -20.75 14.69 6.63
N ALA A 314 -19.63 13.98 6.70
CA ALA A 314 -19.13 12.99 5.75
C ALA A 314 -18.77 13.55 4.35
N ASN A 315 -18.55 14.86 4.20
CA ASN A 315 -18.02 15.42 2.95
C ASN A 315 -16.50 15.25 2.89
N SER A 316 -15.98 15.00 1.67
CA SER A 316 -14.54 15.00 1.42
C SER A 316 -13.95 16.42 1.54
N VAL A 317 -12.86 16.57 2.27
CA VAL A 317 -12.13 17.84 2.39
C VAL A 317 -10.97 17.84 1.39
N GLN A 318 -11.20 18.42 0.21
CA GLN A 318 -10.26 18.28 -0.92
C GLN A 318 -9.08 19.25 -0.86
N ASP A 319 -9.31 20.45 -0.36
CA ASP A 319 -8.28 21.48 -0.22
C ASP A 319 -7.86 21.61 1.25
N TYR A 320 -6.71 21.02 1.55
CA TYR A 320 -6.11 21.07 2.87
C TYR A 320 -4.58 21.01 2.81
N PHE A 321 -3.93 21.27 3.93
CA PHE A 321 -2.50 21.12 4.15
C PHE A 321 -2.27 20.39 5.48
N VAL A 322 -1.43 19.36 5.46
CA VAL A 322 -0.97 18.67 6.67
C VAL A 322 0.32 19.34 7.10
N GLU A 323 0.25 20.09 8.19
CA GLU A 323 1.39 20.79 8.75
C GLU A 323 2.02 19.96 9.86
N PHE A 324 3.35 19.82 9.80
CA PHE A 324 4.16 19.17 10.80
C PHE A 324 5.04 20.21 11.51
N TYR A 325 5.06 20.18 12.83
CA TYR A 325 5.85 21.10 13.64
C TYR A 325 6.19 20.46 14.99
N ARG A 326 7.16 21.02 15.72
CA ARG A 326 7.58 20.51 17.04
C ARG A 326 7.34 21.49 18.20
N THR A 327 7.12 22.76 17.88
CA THR A 327 6.75 23.81 18.84
C THR A 327 5.79 24.78 18.19
N GLY A 328 4.91 25.43 18.96
CA GLY A 328 4.02 26.50 18.48
C GLY A 328 4.72 27.81 18.11
N LYS A 329 6.06 27.84 18.10
CA LYS A 329 6.88 28.94 17.58
C LYS A 329 7.59 28.49 16.31
N LYS A 330 7.85 29.44 15.42
CA LYS A 330 8.61 29.21 14.19
C LYS A 330 9.99 28.64 14.52
N ASP A 331 10.32 27.52 13.90
CA ASP A 331 11.64 26.88 13.96
C ASP A 331 12.14 26.58 12.55
N GLU A 332 12.59 27.63 11.87
CA GLU A 332 12.94 27.60 10.44
C GLU A 332 13.91 26.48 10.07
N LYS A 333 14.88 26.17 10.93
CA LYS A 333 15.89 25.14 10.65
C LYS A 333 15.28 23.75 10.70
N PHE A 334 14.47 23.48 11.73
CA PHE A 334 13.74 22.23 11.86
C PHE A 334 12.73 22.08 10.72
N GLU A 335 11.90 23.09 10.48
CA GLU A 335 10.87 23.11 9.45
C GLU A 335 11.47 22.92 8.06
N GLN A 336 12.58 23.60 7.76
CA GLN A 336 13.28 23.43 6.49
C GLN A 336 13.77 21.98 6.30
N GLN A 337 14.42 21.40 7.31
CA GLN A 337 14.86 20.00 7.23
C GLN A 337 13.67 19.04 7.12
N LEU A 338 12.59 19.31 7.86
CA LEU A 338 11.36 18.53 7.81
C LEU A 338 10.77 18.51 6.40
N TYR A 339 10.52 19.68 5.81
CA TYR A 339 9.80 19.78 4.54
C TYR A 339 10.68 19.56 3.30
N GLN A 340 12.01 19.65 3.42
CA GLN A 340 12.92 19.42 2.28
C GLN A 340 13.57 18.03 2.29
N GLN A 341 13.68 17.37 3.44
CA GLN A 341 14.45 16.12 3.57
C GLN A 341 13.65 14.99 4.22
N PHE A 342 12.84 15.27 5.24
CA PHE A 342 12.02 14.25 5.89
C PHE A 342 10.77 13.92 5.06
N LEU A 343 9.91 14.91 4.80
CA LEU A 343 8.77 14.77 3.89
C LEU A 343 9.26 14.87 2.44
N CYS A 344 9.36 13.73 1.78
CA CYS A 344 9.97 13.59 0.45
C CYS A 344 8.99 13.83 -0.69
N GLY A 345 7.70 13.68 -0.43
CA GLY A 345 6.66 13.88 -1.44
C GLY A 345 5.27 13.80 -0.86
N VAL A 346 4.36 14.52 -1.50
CA VAL A 346 2.92 14.46 -1.25
C VAL A 346 2.26 14.18 -2.60
N HIS A 347 1.48 13.12 -2.67
CA HIS A 347 0.68 12.77 -3.84
C HIS A 347 -0.80 12.88 -3.48
N ALA A 348 -1.56 13.75 -4.13
CA ALA A 348 -3.02 13.79 -4.00
C ALA A 348 -3.65 12.87 -5.04
N TYR A 349 -4.60 12.04 -4.62
CA TYR A 349 -5.34 11.18 -5.54
C TYR A 349 -6.13 12.02 -6.55
N SER A 350 -5.97 11.72 -7.84
CA SER A 350 -6.39 12.60 -8.93
C SER A 350 -7.90 12.87 -8.98
N ASP A 351 -8.74 11.88 -8.64
CA ASP A 351 -10.20 12.06 -8.65
C ASP A 351 -10.75 12.66 -7.33
N ASN A 352 -9.98 12.60 -6.23
CA ASN A 352 -10.41 13.13 -4.94
C ASN A 352 -9.21 13.50 -4.06
N ALA A 353 -8.88 14.79 -4.05
CA ALA A 353 -7.72 15.32 -3.33
C ALA A 353 -7.83 15.27 -1.79
N ALA A 354 -8.97 14.80 -1.25
CA ALA A 354 -9.11 14.47 0.17
C ALA A 354 -8.27 13.25 0.58
N TYR A 355 -7.82 12.45 -0.39
CA TYR A 355 -6.90 11.34 -0.19
C TYR A 355 -5.50 11.74 -0.65
N ARG A 356 -4.51 11.59 0.24
CA ARG A 356 -3.12 11.96 -0.05
C ARG A 356 -2.13 10.97 0.53
N THR A 357 -1.11 10.60 -0.24
CA THR A 357 0.04 9.86 0.24
C THR A 357 1.17 10.82 0.57
N LEU A 358 1.59 10.86 1.83
CA LEU A 358 2.81 11.53 2.28
C LEU A 358 3.93 10.49 2.37
N TYR A 359 5.11 10.79 1.83
CA TYR A 359 6.24 9.86 1.76
C TYR A 359 7.43 10.38 2.57
N PHE A 360 8.03 9.56 3.42
CA PHE A 360 8.98 10.02 4.44
C PHE A 360 10.36 9.34 4.35
N ASN A 361 11.42 10.08 4.74
CA ASN A 361 12.79 9.58 4.87
C ASN A 361 13.17 9.30 6.33
N LEU A 362 13.24 8.03 6.72
CA LEU A 362 13.47 7.69 8.14
C LEU A 362 14.94 7.85 8.57
N ALA A 363 15.87 7.88 7.62
CA ALA A 363 17.25 8.29 7.92
C ALA A 363 17.29 9.74 8.42
N THR A 364 16.56 10.64 7.74
CA THR A 364 16.44 12.04 8.16
C THR A 364 15.69 12.17 9.49
N LEU A 365 14.68 11.34 9.76
CA LEU A 365 14.02 11.34 11.07
C LEU A 365 15.01 11.04 12.21
N THR A 366 15.89 10.05 12.00
CA THR A 366 16.94 9.70 12.98
C THR A 366 17.88 10.87 13.23
N GLU A 367 18.35 11.53 12.17
CA GLU A 367 19.18 12.73 12.27
C GLU A 367 18.47 13.87 12.99
N MET A 368 17.19 14.10 12.68
CA MET A 368 16.36 15.14 13.30
C MET A 368 16.14 14.87 14.79
N ARG A 369 15.89 13.61 15.19
CA ARG A 369 15.77 13.21 16.59
C ARG A 369 17.01 13.59 17.39
N GLN A 370 18.20 13.30 16.86
CA GLN A 370 19.46 13.63 17.51
C GLN A 370 19.72 15.13 17.55
N ARG A 371 19.57 15.82 16.41
CA ARG A 371 19.93 17.23 16.25
C ARG A 371 19.02 18.17 17.04
N TYR A 372 17.71 17.88 17.05
CA TYR A 372 16.71 18.78 17.62
C TYR A 372 16.16 18.29 18.95
N GLN A 373 16.57 17.11 19.44
CA GLN A 373 15.96 16.45 20.60
C GLN A 373 14.45 16.33 20.40
N LEU A 374 14.05 15.76 19.25
CA LEU A 374 12.65 15.65 18.85
C LEU A 374 11.92 14.66 19.77
N ASP A 375 11.38 15.16 20.88
CA ASP A 375 10.54 14.41 21.82
C ASP A 375 9.07 14.42 21.39
N LYS A 376 8.65 15.42 20.60
CA LYS A 376 7.25 15.56 20.13
C LYS A 376 7.19 16.02 18.68
N LEU A 377 6.18 15.53 17.97
CA LEU A 377 5.80 16.02 16.65
C LEU A 377 4.30 16.24 16.61
N TYR A 378 3.88 17.40 16.13
CA TYR A 378 2.47 17.76 15.98
C TYR A 378 2.09 17.70 14.50
N LEU A 379 0.88 17.20 14.22
CA LEU A 379 0.26 17.12 12.90
C LEU A 379 -1.07 17.89 12.93
N SER A 380 -1.13 19.08 12.32
CA SER A 380 -2.36 19.86 12.17
C SER A 380 -2.88 19.83 10.72
N PHE A 381 -4.17 20.15 10.56
CA PHE A 381 -4.88 20.05 9.30
C PHE A 381 -5.52 21.39 8.96
N ASN A 382 -4.90 22.15 8.06
CA ASN A 382 -5.41 23.43 7.61
C ASN A 382 -6.28 23.21 6.37
N ALA A 383 -7.58 23.52 6.41
CA ALA A 383 -8.52 23.21 5.33
C ALA A 383 -9.33 24.43 4.86
N GLU A 384 -9.70 24.42 3.57
CA GLU A 384 -10.54 25.43 2.93
C GLU A 384 -11.98 24.91 2.66
N PRO A 385 -13.01 25.78 2.68
CA PRO A 385 -12.92 27.21 2.92
C PRO A 385 -12.74 27.55 4.41
N HIS A 386 -12.00 28.62 4.73
CA HIS A 386 -11.90 29.13 6.10
C HIS A 386 -13.23 29.70 6.61
N TYR A 387 -13.67 29.27 7.79
CA TYR A 387 -14.87 29.81 8.44
C TYR A 387 -14.64 31.26 8.91
N LYS A 388 -15.40 32.21 8.34
CA LYS A 388 -15.26 33.65 8.62
C LYS A 388 -16.60 34.39 8.43
N PRO A 389 -17.60 34.16 9.28
CA PRO A 389 -18.89 34.84 9.16
C PRO A 389 -18.75 36.36 9.35
N PRO A 390 -19.58 37.20 8.69
CA PRO A 390 -20.61 36.79 7.73
C PRO A 390 -20.05 36.52 6.32
N ARG A 391 -18.78 36.83 6.05
CA ARG A 391 -18.20 36.77 4.69
C ARG A 391 -18.13 35.35 4.13
N GLN A 392 -17.84 34.39 4.99
CA GLN A 392 -17.78 32.96 4.69
C GLN A 392 -18.49 32.21 5.82
N PRO A 393 -19.82 31.98 5.71
CA PRO A 393 -20.66 31.47 6.80
C PRO A 393 -20.60 29.93 6.94
N VAL A 394 -19.82 29.25 6.10
CA VAL A 394 -19.54 27.82 6.22
C VAL A 394 -18.06 27.57 5.96
N GLY A 395 -17.42 26.70 6.73
CA GLY A 395 -16.01 26.39 6.53
C GLY A 395 -15.36 25.68 7.71
N TYR A 396 -14.03 25.68 7.72
CA TYR A 396 -13.21 25.10 8.78
C TYR A 396 -12.51 26.21 9.56
N ALA A 397 -12.35 26.02 10.86
CA ALA A 397 -11.63 26.97 11.67
C ALA A 397 -10.17 27.06 11.22
N SER A 398 -9.67 28.29 11.09
CA SER A 398 -8.24 28.57 10.95
C SER A 398 -7.68 28.72 12.36
N VAL A 399 -6.91 27.74 12.81
CA VAL A 399 -6.28 27.74 14.13
C VAL A 399 -4.78 27.83 13.90
N ALA A 400 -4.12 28.78 14.56
CA ALA A 400 -2.67 28.86 14.49
C ALA A 400 -2.06 27.57 15.05
N ALA A 401 -0.95 27.11 14.45
CA ALA A 401 -0.16 26.03 15.00
C ALA A 401 0.24 26.38 16.45
N THR A 402 -0.27 25.60 17.40
CA THR A 402 -0.03 25.75 18.84
C THR A 402 0.27 24.35 19.39
N ASP A 403 0.94 24.24 20.53
CA ASP A 403 1.31 22.94 21.12
C ASP A 403 0.10 22.06 21.54
N THR A 404 -1.13 22.50 21.24
CA THR A 404 -2.38 21.80 21.50
C THR A 404 -3.17 21.48 20.23
N ALA A 405 -2.79 22.03 19.07
CA ALA A 405 -3.54 21.85 17.83
C ALA A 405 -3.11 20.57 17.08
N GLY A 406 -4.09 19.84 16.57
CA GLY A 406 -3.90 18.62 15.79
C GLY A 406 -3.52 17.40 16.63
N LEU A 407 -2.98 16.39 15.95
CA LEU A 407 -2.49 15.17 16.57
C LEU A 407 -1.10 15.40 17.16
N LYS A 408 -0.98 15.27 18.47
CA LYS A 408 0.30 15.23 19.17
C LYS A 408 0.86 13.82 19.15
N LEU A 409 2.06 13.64 18.58
CA LEU A 409 2.83 12.41 18.62
C LEU A 409 3.94 12.55 19.66
N GLU A 410 3.82 11.80 20.76
CA GLU A 410 4.92 11.55 21.70
C GLU A 410 5.92 10.56 21.08
N PRO A 411 7.12 10.32 21.66
CA PRO A 411 8.18 9.53 21.03
C PRO A 411 7.70 8.16 20.53
N ASP A 412 6.94 7.44 21.36
CA ASP A 412 6.39 6.13 21.01
C ASP A 412 5.36 6.22 19.87
N ASN A 413 4.59 7.31 19.80
CA ASN A 413 3.60 7.51 18.74
C ASN A 413 4.25 7.91 17.41
N ILE A 414 5.42 8.58 17.45
CA ILE A 414 6.21 8.85 16.25
C ILE A 414 6.62 7.52 15.60
N ASP A 415 6.99 6.53 16.42
CA ASP A 415 7.34 5.20 15.91
C ASP A 415 6.12 4.43 15.37
N TRP A 416 4.89 4.72 15.83
CA TRP A 416 3.67 4.17 15.22
C TRP A 416 3.39 4.71 13.82
N VAL A 417 3.71 5.98 13.58
CA VAL A 417 3.42 6.66 12.31
C VAL A 417 4.53 6.41 11.27
N PHE A 418 5.78 6.32 11.73
CA PHE A 418 6.95 6.28 10.86
C PHE A 418 7.72 4.97 10.97
N VAL A 419 7.03 3.86 10.67
CA VAL A 419 7.64 2.52 10.62
C VAL A 419 8.32 2.31 9.26
N PRO A 420 9.58 1.83 9.22
CA PRO A 420 10.25 1.54 7.96
C PRO A 420 9.47 0.54 7.11
N HIS A 421 9.39 0.84 5.81
CA HIS A 421 8.81 -0.04 4.80
C HIS A 421 7.34 -0.38 5.06
N GLN A 422 6.60 0.47 5.77
CA GLN A 422 5.17 0.29 6.03
C GLN A 422 4.33 1.48 5.56
N THR A 423 3.04 1.17 5.36
CA THR A 423 1.99 2.15 5.15
C THR A 423 1.23 2.39 6.45
N VAL A 424 0.88 3.65 6.72
CA VAL A 424 -0.10 4.02 7.75
C VAL A 424 -1.33 4.65 7.07
N LEU A 425 -2.51 4.09 7.32
CA LEU A 425 -3.78 4.63 6.88
C LEU A 425 -4.29 5.62 7.94
N LEU A 426 -4.21 6.92 7.66
CA LEU A 426 -4.62 7.98 8.57
C LEU A 426 -5.99 8.52 8.14
N GLN A 427 -7.00 8.35 8.98
CA GLN A 427 -8.34 8.88 8.75
C GLN A 427 -8.67 9.97 9.75
N VAL A 428 -9.03 11.14 9.23
CA VAL A 428 -9.26 12.34 10.03
C VAL A 428 -10.63 12.91 9.72
N VAL A 429 -11.41 13.14 10.76
CA VAL A 429 -12.71 13.83 10.69
C VAL A 429 -12.57 15.23 11.27
N MET A 430 -12.83 16.26 10.48
CA MET A 430 -12.80 17.65 10.92
C MET A 430 -14.20 18.19 11.24
N GLN A 431 -14.30 19.04 12.26
CA GLN A 431 -15.52 19.81 12.49
C GLN A 431 -15.66 20.92 11.44
N ARG A 432 -16.82 20.98 10.79
CA ARG A 432 -17.19 22.02 9.82
C ARG A 432 -18.16 22.98 10.49
N SER A 433 -17.79 24.26 10.57
CA SER A 433 -18.63 25.28 11.17
C SER A 433 -19.67 25.79 10.17
N ILE A 434 -20.91 25.97 10.63
CA ILE A 434 -22.05 26.47 9.85
C ILE A 434 -22.71 27.58 10.68
N ASP A 435 -22.67 28.81 10.17
CA ASP A 435 -23.26 29.97 10.83
C ASP A 435 -24.79 29.94 10.76
N ALA A 436 -25.45 30.42 11.81
CA ALA A 436 -26.92 30.49 11.87
C ALA A 436 -27.52 31.40 10.78
N SER A 437 -26.73 32.26 10.12
CA SER A 437 -27.17 33.05 8.97
C SER A 437 -27.37 32.26 7.69
N VAL A 438 -26.83 31.04 7.59
CA VAL A 438 -27.00 30.16 6.43
C VAL A 438 -28.47 29.83 6.20
N PHE A 439 -29.26 29.69 7.26
CA PHE A 439 -30.69 29.43 7.15
C PHE A 439 -31.47 30.09 8.30
N LYS A 440 -32.45 30.93 7.96
CA LYS A 440 -33.35 31.58 8.93
C LYS A 440 -34.80 31.44 8.50
N LEU A 441 -35.67 30.99 9.41
CA LEU A 441 -37.12 31.09 9.23
C LEU A 441 -37.59 32.48 9.68
N ARG A 442 -38.46 33.12 8.89
CA ARG A 442 -39.11 34.39 9.25
C ARG A 442 -40.61 34.16 9.40
N ARG A 443 -41.22 34.90 10.34
CA ARG A 443 -42.68 34.98 10.49
C ARG A 443 -43.23 36.11 9.66
#